data_AF-A0A5A7Y6C4-F1
#
_entry.id   AF-A0A5A7Y6C4-F1
#
_cell.length_a   1.000
_cell.length_b   1.000
_cell.length_c   1.000
_cell.angle_alpha   90.00
_cell.angle_beta   90.00
_cell.angle_gamma   90.00
#
_symmetry.space_group_name_H-M   'P 1'
#
loop_
_entity.id
_entity.type
_entity.pdbx_description
1 polymer ?
#
loop_
_entity_poly.entity_id
_entity_poly.type
_entity_poly.pdbx_seq_one_letter_code
_entity_poly.pdbx_strand_id
1 'polypeptide(L)'
;MAGRPLGFDRDAALAAAVEQFWRTGYAETTVAMLTKAMGVTPPSLYTAFGDKNRLFEEASENYYRQTCEALERFAEAPTARDAVAQMLDGTARAHTDTATPPGCLMLTEPRLTAQRDDLRRRLRDRLDRGVRDGDLPPDTAVDQLASYLVAVMRGMSGAARDGGTFDELSAIAATALAAFPPRPDVR
;
A
#
# COMPACT_ATOMS: atom_id res chain seq x y z
N MET A 1 30.98 21.71 7.26
CA MET A 1 31.53 20.59 8.07
C MET A 1 30.97 19.30 7.49
N ALA A 2 31.80 18.52 6.80
CA ALA A 2 31.38 17.20 6.33
C ALA A 2 31.22 16.29 7.55
N GLY A 3 29.98 15.90 7.85
CA GLY A 3 29.68 14.96 8.92
C GLY A 3 30.42 13.65 8.67
N ARG A 4 31.01 13.08 9.73
CA ARG A 4 31.62 11.76 9.71
C ARG A 4 30.66 10.77 9.01
N PRO A 5 31.13 9.95 8.06
CA PRO A 5 30.25 8.99 7.40
C PRO A 5 29.53 8.16 8.45
N LEU A 6 28.23 7.99 8.26
CA LEU A 6 27.41 7.15 9.13
C LEU A 6 28.05 5.76 9.15
N GLY A 7 28.26 5.19 10.35
CA GLY A 7 28.84 3.85 10.50
C GLY A 7 27.87 2.72 10.11
N PHE A 8 26.79 3.03 9.40
CA PHE A 8 25.74 2.12 9.00
C PHE A 8 25.18 2.50 7.63
N ASP A 9 24.61 1.51 6.94
CA ASP A 9 23.87 1.72 5.70
C ASP A 9 22.51 2.36 6.01
N ARG A 10 22.33 3.59 5.56
CA ARG A 10 21.14 4.40 5.84
C ARG A 10 19.88 3.83 5.19
N ASP A 11 20.00 3.26 3.99
CA ASP A 11 18.85 2.75 3.24
C ASP A 11 18.39 1.42 3.84
N ALA A 12 19.34 0.55 4.23
CA ALA A 12 19.03 -0.66 4.98
C ALA A 12 18.36 -0.35 6.33
N ALA A 13 18.84 0.67 7.05
CA ALA A 13 18.23 1.11 8.30
C ALA A 13 16.82 1.67 8.08
N LEU A 14 16.59 2.43 7.00
CA LEU A 14 15.26 2.95 6.67
C LEU A 14 14.28 1.82 6.33
N ALA A 15 14.72 0.80 5.58
CA ALA A 15 13.91 -0.38 5.28
C ALA A 15 13.51 -1.15 6.55
N ALA A 16 14.46 -1.34 7.49
CA ALA A 16 14.17 -1.95 8.78
C ALA A 16 13.18 -1.13 9.62
N ALA A 17 13.25 0.21 9.55
CA ALA A 17 12.29 1.09 10.22
C ALA A 17 10.88 0.97 9.61
N VAL A 18 10.76 0.89 8.27
CA VAL A 18 9.48 0.60 7.59
C VAL A 18 8.87 -0.69 8.11
N GLU A 19 9.66 -1.77 8.14
CA GLU A 19 9.18 -3.07 8.59
C GLU A 19 8.71 -3.02 10.05
N GLN A 20 9.45 -2.33 10.93
CA GLN A 20 9.06 -2.17 12.32
C GLN A 20 7.74 -1.39 12.44
N PHE A 21 7.59 -0.26 11.73
CA PHE A 21 6.33 0.49 11.73
C PHE A 21 5.18 -0.31 11.12
N TRP A 22 5.43 -1.13 10.12
CA TRP A 22 4.43 -2.01 9.52
C TRP A 22 3.91 -3.02 10.54
N ARG A 23 4.80 -3.66 11.31
CA ARG A 23 4.44 -4.67 12.30
C ARG A 23 3.61 -4.08 13.44
N THR A 24 4.05 -2.97 14.02
CA THR A 24 3.48 -2.46 15.28
C THR A 24 2.67 -1.17 15.15
N GLY A 25 2.69 -0.51 14.00
CA GLY A 25 2.08 0.81 13.81
C GLY A 25 2.92 1.93 14.43
N TYR A 26 2.65 3.17 14.04
CA TYR A 26 3.43 4.30 14.55
C TYR A 26 3.30 4.45 16.08
N ALA A 27 2.10 4.37 16.64
CA ALA A 27 1.86 4.63 18.06
C ALA A 27 2.67 3.71 18.98
N GLU A 28 2.62 2.39 18.74
CA GLU A 28 3.25 1.37 19.59
C GLU A 28 4.76 1.20 19.34
N THR A 29 5.28 1.72 18.22
CA THR A 29 6.71 1.61 17.91
C THR A 29 7.55 2.54 18.78
N THR A 30 8.44 2.02 19.63
CA THR A 30 9.35 2.86 20.44
C THR A 30 10.68 3.12 19.73
N VAL A 31 11.41 4.16 20.16
CA VAL A 31 12.78 4.41 19.66
C VAL A 31 13.70 3.22 19.93
N ALA A 32 13.54 2.54 21.07
CA ALA A 32 14.32 1.35 21.40
C ALA A 32 14.06 0.18 20.42
N MET A 33 12.80 -0.01 20.01
CA MET A 33 12.44 -1.01 18.98
C MET A 33 13.08 -0.65 17.64
N LEU A 34 13.02 0.63 17.24
CA LEU A 34 13.63 1.11 16.01
C LEU A 34 15.13 0.91 16.00
N THR A 35 15.85 1.35 17.04
CA THR A 35 17.31 1.21 17.09
C THR A 35 17.73 -0.25 17.07
N LYS A 36 16.97 -1.13 17.72
CA LYS A 36 17.20 -2.58 17.69
C LYS A 36 16.97 -3.16 16.29
N ALA A 37 15.86 -2.82 15.63
CA ALA A 37 15.54 -3.30 14.29
C ALA A 37 16.54 -2.81 13.24
N MET A 38 16.97 -1.56 13.35
CA MET A 38 17.89 -0.90 12.42
C MET A 38 19.36 -1.27 12.65
N GLY A 39 19.69 -1.90 13.78
CA GLY A 39 21.09 -2.19 14.14
C GLY A 39 21.92 -0.92 14.44
N VAL A 40 21.28 0.16 14.91
CA VAL A 40 21.95 1.44 15.19
C VAL A 40 21.83 1.81 16.67
N THR A 41 22.60 2.81 17.10
CA THR A 41 22.45 3.40 18.43
C THR A 41 21.43 4.54 18.43
N PRO A 42 20.79 4.89 19.57
CA PRO A 42 19.90 6.05 19.63
C PRO A 42 20.56 7.36 19.14
N PRO A 43 21.80 7.72 19.55
CA PRO A 43 22.47 8.91 19.01
C PRO A 43 22.63 8.88 17.48
N SER A 44 22.96 7.72 16.90
CA SER A 44 23.07 7.56 15.44
C SER A 44 21.72 7.75 14.74
N LEU A 45 20.63 7.22 15.30
CA LEU A 45 19.28 7.42 14.79
C LEU A 45 18.91 8.91 14.79
N TYR A 46 19.06 9.59 15.94
CA TYR A 46 18.73 11.01 16.04
C TYR A 46 19.60 11.88 15.13
N THR A 47 20.88 11.54 14.97
CA THR A 47 21.79 12.26 14.07
C THR A 47 21.39 12.11 12.60
N ALA A 48 20.97 10.91 12.18
CA ALA A 48 20.68 10.62 10.78
C ALA A 48 19.25 10.96 10.35
N PHE A 49 18.29 10.84 11.25
CA PHE A 49 16.85 10.93 10.94
C PHE A 49 16.12 12.01 11.76
N GLY A 50 16.79 12.66 12.71
CA GLY A 50 16.20 13.70 13.54
C GLY A 50 15.43 13.11 14.72
N ASP A 51 14.23 12.58 14.48
CA ASP A 51 13.38 11.98 15.51
C ASP A 51 12.51 10.85 14.94
N LYS A 52 11.71 10.19 15.80
CA LYS A 52 10.79 9.11 15.37
C LYS A 52 9.78 9.59 14.32
N ASN A 53 9.32 10.83 14.41
CA ASN A 53 8.32 11.36 13.49
C ASN A 53 8.92 11.57 12.09
N ARG A 54 10.07 12.23 12.01
CA ARG A 54 10.78 12.45 10.75
C ARG A 54 11.23 11.13 10.13
N LEU A 55 11.70 10.18 10.94
CA LEU A 55 12.00 8.82 10.47
C LEU A 55 10.75 8.15 9.90
N PHE A 56 9.59 8.27 10.55
CA PHE A 56 8.34 7.70 10.04
C PHE A 56 7.90 8.34 8.72
N GLU A 57 7.95 9.68 8.62
CA GLU A 57 7.62 10.40 7.38
C GLU A 57 8.50 9.92 6.23
N GLU A 58 9.81 9.83 6.45
CA GLU A 58 10.75 9.36 5.43
C GLU A 58 10.56 7.88 5.06
N ALA A 59 10.38 7.03 6.07
CA ALA A 59 10.16 5.60 5.88
C ALA A 59 8.87 5.33 5.10
N SER A 60 7.77 5.98 5.50
CA SER A 60 6.47 5.82 4.85
C SER A 60 6.43 6.40 3.45
N GLU A 61 7.13 7.50 3.17
CA GLU A 61 7.27 8.05 1.82
C GLU A 61 8.04 7.11 0.89
N ASN A 62 9.15 6.53 1.37
CA ASN A 62 9.91 5.54 0.60
C ASN A 62 9.08 4.28 0.31
N TYR A 63 8.36 3.78 1.32
CA TYR A 63 7.45 2.65 1.17
C TYR A 63 6.31 2.97 0.18
N TYR A 64 5.75 4.17 0.26
CA TYR A 64 4.69 4.63 -0.62
C TYR A 64 5.14 4.65 -2.09
N ARG A 65 6.33 5.21 -2.37
CA ARG A 65 6.87 5.28 -3.73
C ARG A 65 7.00 3.91 -4.38
N GLN A 66 7.56 2.94 -3.65
CA GLN A 66 7.69 1.55 -4.14
C GLN A 66 6.32 0.90 -4.38
N THR A 67 5.33 1.22 -3.54
CA THR A 67 3.95 0.74 -3.71
C THR A 67 3.27 1.40 -4.91
N CYS A 68 3.51 2.69 -5.18
CA CYS A 68 2.96 3.43 -6.31
C CYS A 68 3.42 2.88 -7.66
N GLU A 69 4.68 2.49 -7.79
CA GLU A 69 5.19 1.89 -9.02
C GLU A 69 4.41 0.62 -9.39
N ALA A 70 3.93 -0.14 -8.40
CA ALA A 70 3.05 -1.29 -8.65
C ALA A 70 1.66 -0.87 -9.13
N LEU A 71 1.09 0.18 -8.53
CA LEU A 71 -0.22 0.72 -8.91
C LEU A 71 -0.22 1.29 -10.34
N GLU A 72 0.87 1.94 -10.75
CA GLU A 72 1.03 2.49 -12.10
C GLU A 72 1.03 1.39 -13.17
N ARG A 73 1.66 0.25 -12.91
CA ARG A 73 1.64 -0.89 -13.84
C ARG A 73 0.22 -1.41 -14.10
N PHE A 74 -0.62 -1.47 -13.06
CA PHE A 74 -2.01 -1.93 -13.22
C PHE A 74 -2.87 -0.91 -13.96
N ALA A 75 -2.56 0.38 -13.82
CA ALA A 75 -3.26 1.44 -14.52
C ALA A 75 -3.12 1.34 -16.05
N GLU A 76 -2.09 0.66 -16.57
CA GLU A 76 -1.85 0.47 -18.01
C GLU A 76 -2.61 -0.72 -18.61
N ALA A 77 -3.35 -1.50 -17.80
CA ALA A 77 -4.12 -2.62 -18.32
C ALA A 77 -5.20 -2.16 -19.35
N PRO A 78 -5.52 -2.99 -20.36
CA PRO A 78 -6.41 -2.60 -21.47
C PRO A 78 -7.77 -2.10 -20.99
N THR A 79 -8.43 -2.85 -20.09
CA THR A 79 -9.75 -2.47 -19.56
C THR A 79 -9.69 -2.11 -18.08
N ALA A 80 -10.67 -1.33 -17.61
CA ALA A 80 -10.78 -1.01 -16.18
C ALA A 80 -10.93 -2.27 -15.32
N ARG A 81 -11.64 -3.28 -15.83
CA ARG A 81 -11.80 -4.57 -15.18
C ARG A 81 -10.47 -5.31 -15.06
N ASP A 82 -9.66 -5.34 -16.12
CA ASP A 82 -8.33 -5.97 -16.08
C ASP A 82 -7.39 -5.26 -15.11
N ALA A 83 -7.44 -3.92 -15.07
CA ALA A 83 -6.66 -3.12 -14.13
C ALA A 83 -7.01 -3.48 -12.67
N VAL A 84 -8.31 -3.57 -12.37
CA VAL A 84 -8.79 -3.93 -11.03
C VAL A 84 -8.48 -5.38 -10.69
N ALA A 85 -8.62 -6.31 -11.64
CA ALA A 85 -8.26 -7.71 -11.44
C ALA A 85 -6.78 -7.88 -11.09
N GLN A 86 -5.89 -7.24 -11.86
CA GLN A 86 -4.44 -7.28 -11.59
C GLN A 86 -4.10 -6.62 -10.25
N MET A 87 -4.75 -5.50 -9.91
CA MET A 87 -4.55 -4.83 -8.63
C MET A 87 -4.96 -5.69 -7.44
N LEU A 88 -6.12 -6.36 -7.52
CA LEU A 88 -6.61 -7.22 -6.43
C LEU A 88 -5.77 -8.49 -6.29
N ASP A 89 -5.34 -9.12 -7.39
CA ASP A 89 -4.40 -10.26 -7.34
C ASP A 89 -3.04 -9.84 -6.78
N GLY A 90 -2.49 -8.70 -7.25
CA GLY A 90 -1.25 -8.13 -6.74
C GLY A 90 -1.33 -7.82 -5.23
N THR A 91 -2.49 -7.35 -4.77
CA THR A 91 -2.78 -7.11 -3.35
C THR A 91 -2.77 -8.42 -2.56
N ALA A 92 -3.44 -9.47 -3.04
CA ALA A 92 -3.46 -10.77 -2.38
C ALA A 92 -2.04 -11.36 -2.23
N ARG A 93 -1.23 -11.29 -3.29
CA ARG A 93 0.17 -11.72 -3.29
C ARG A 93 1.01 -10.92 -2.31
N ALA A 94 0.97 -9.60 -2.40
CA ALA A 94 1.79 -8.73 -1.57
C ALA A 94 1.46 -8.84 -0.08
N HIS A 95 0.18 -8.97 0.27
CA HIS A 95 -0.25 -9.04 1.67
C HIS A 95 0.07 -10.38 2.35
N THR A 96 0.33 -11.43 1.58
CA THR A 96 0.63 -12.78 2.07
C THR A 96 2.07 -13.21 1.80
N ASP A 97 2.90 -12.30 1.27
CA ASP A 97 4.30 -12.56 1.02
C ASP A 97 5.06 -12.74 2.33
N THR A 98 5.59 -13.95 2.53
CA THR A 98 6.38 -14.33 3.72
C THR A 98 7.69 -13.54 3.87
N ALA A 99 8.17 -12.87 2.81
CA ALA A 99 9.33 -12.00 2.87
C ALA A 99 9.06 -10.66 3.58
N THR A 100 7.79 -10.28 3.76
CA THR A 100 7.39 -9.03 4.39
C THR A 100 6.35 -9.25 5.50
N PRO A 101 6.13 -8.27 6.41
CA PRO A 101 5.02 -8.36 7.36
C PRO A 101 3.68 -8.47 6.62
N PRO A 102 2.68 -9.18 7.16
CA PRO A 102 1.41 -9.33 6.48
C PRO A 102 0.66 -8.00 6.29
N GLY A 103 -0.15 -7.93 5.23
CA GLY A 103 -0.99 -6.77 4.89
C GLY A 103 -0.22 -5.65 4.19
N CYS A 104 -0.57 -4.40 4.50
CA CYS A 104 0.10 -3.21 3.94
C CYS A 104 0.01 -2.04 4.91
N LEU A 105 1.17 -1.48 5.25
CA LEU A 105 1.30 -0.34 6.16
C LEU A 105 0.46 0.86 5.69
N MET A 106 0.51 1.20 4.40
CA MET A 106 -0.21 2.35 3.83
C MET A 106 -1.74 2.25 4.00
N LEU A 107 -2.29 1.04 3.87
CA LEU A 107 -3.73 0.79 3.98
C LEU A 107 -4.24 0.82 5.43
N THR A 108 -3.41 0.48 6.40
CA THR A 108 -3.83 0.29 7.80
C THR A 108 -3.37 1.38 8.76
N GLU A 109 -2.26 2.07 8.50
CA GLU A 109 -1.70 3.08 9.42
C GLU A 109 -2.50 4.39 9.39
N PRO A 110 -3.16 4.80 10.50
CA PRO A 110 -4.00 6.00 10.53
C PRO A 110 -3.33 7.26 9.99
N ARG A 111 -2.01 7.42 10.21
CA ARG A 111 -1.26 8.60 9.78
C ARG A 111 -1.08 8.74 8.26
N LEU A 112 -1.33 7.67 7.48
CA LEU A 112 -1.13 7.63 6.03
C LEU A 112 -2.41 7.92 5.23
N THR A 113 -3.27 8.82 5.72
CA THR A 113 -4.52 9.20 5.04
C THR A 113 -4.26 9.84 3.68
N ALA A 114 -3.23 10.68 3.55
CA ALA A 114 -2.90 11.34 2.28
C ALA A 114 -2.55 10.34 1.18
N GLN A 115 -1.80 9.29 1.52
CA GLN A 115 -1.43 8.20 0.62
C GLN A 115 -2.64 7.36 0.21
N ARG A 116 -3.55 7.06 1.16
CA ARG A 116 -4.81 6.37 0.85
C ARG A 116 -5.72 7.22 -0.03
N ASP A 117 -5.77 8.53 0.20
CA ASP A 117 -6.52 9.45 -0.65
C ASP A 117 -5.93 9.52 -2.06
N ASP A 118 -4.61 9.47 -2.20
CA ASP A 118 -3.96 9.40 -3.52
C ASP A 118 -4.27 8.09 -4.25
N LEU A 119 -4.19 6.94 -3.57
CA LEU A 119 -4.64 5.66 -4.11
C LEU A 119 -6.09 5.73 -4.60
N ARG A 120 -6.99 6.30 -3.79
CA ARG A 120 -8.41 6.47 -4.17
C ARG A 120 -8.57 7.36 -5.40
N ARG A 121 -7.82 8.47 -5.49
CA ARG A 121 -7.81 9.34 -6.68
C ARG A 121 -7.33 8.61 -7.92
N ARG A 122 -6.20 7.90 -7.85
CA ARG A 122 -5.66 7.11 -8.98
C ARG A 122 -6.65 6.04 -9.46
N LEU A 123 -7.31 5.36 -8.53
CA LEU A 123 -8.38 4.40 -8.84
C LEU A 123 -9.55 5.07 -9.55
N ARG A 124 -10.02 6.19 -9.02
CA ARG A 124 -11.08 7.00 -9.64
C ARG A 124 -10.71 7.39 -11.06
N ASP A 125 -9.51 7.94 -11.28
CA ASP A 125 -9.06 8.36 -12.61
C ASP A 125 -9.01 7.20 -13.61
N ARG A 126 -8.59 6.01 -13.15
CA ARG A 126 -8.57 4.79 -13.98
C ARG A 126 -9.98 4.32 -14.33
N LEU A 127 -10.93 4.41 -13.41
CA LEU A 127 -12.32 4.05 -13.64
C LEU A 127 -13.02 5.07 -14.56
N ASP A 128 -12.78 6.37 -14.35
CA ASP A 128 -13.25 7.45 -15.24
C ASP A 128 -12.72 7.25 -16.67
N ARG A 129 -11.49 6.76 -16.82
CA ARG A 129 -10.97 6.33 -18.14
C ARG A 129 -11.76 5.17 -18.73
N GLY A 130 -12.07 4.15 -17.94
CA GLY A 130 -12.91 3.04 -18.39
C GLY A 130 -14.30 3.48 -18.88
N VAL A 131 -14.92 4.47 -18.22
CA VAL A 131 -16.20 5.04 -18.67
C VAL A 131 -16.03 5.76 -20.01
N ARG A 132 -15.00 6.60 -20.15
CA ARG A 132 -14.72 7.33 -21.40
C ARG A 132 -14.40 6.41 -22.57
N ASP A 133 -13.69 5.32 -22.31
CA ASP A 133 -13.27 4.35 -23.33
C ASP A 133 -14.38 3.32 -23.67
N GLY A 134 -15.50 3.33 -22.94
CA GLY A 134 -16.62 2.41 -23.13
C GLY A 134 -16.42 1.01 -22.52
N ASP A 135 -15.41 0.86 -21.66
CA ASP A 135 -15.15 -0.38 -20.91
C ASP A 135 -16.06 -0.50 -19.67
N LEU A 136 -16.60 0.61 -19.19
CA LEU A 136 -17.54 0.70 -18.09
C LEU A 136 -18.84 1.38 -18.52
N PRO A 137 -19.98 1.04 -17.90
CA PRO A 137 -21.24 1.74 -18.12
C PRO A 137 -21.14 3.25 -17.87
N PRO A 138 -21.82 4.09 -18.67
CA PRO A 138 -21.76 5.55 -18.55
C PRO A 138 -22.34 6.09 -17.23
N ASP A 139 -23.19 5.32 -16.57
CA ASP A 139 -23.81 5.62 -15.27
C ASP A 139 -23.04 5.02 -14.08
N THR A 140 -21.83 4.49 -14.30
CA THR A 140 -20.98 3.97 -13.24
C THR A 140 -20.73 5.03 -12.17
N ALA A 141 -21.09 4.75 -10.92
CA ALA A 141 -20.79 5.60 -9.77
C ALA A 141 -19.30 5.50 -9.38
N VAL A 142 -18.43 6.14 -10.17
CA VAL A 142 -16.97 5.98 -10.10
C VAL A 142 -16.39 6.24 -8.71
N ASP A 143 -16.80 7.30 -8.02
CA ASP A 143 -16.31 7.61 -6.66
C ASP A 143 -16.69 6.53 -5.64
N GLN A 144 -17.89 5.94 -5.78
CA GLN A 144 -18.36 4.87 -4.90
C GLN A 144 -17.58 3.58 -5.17
N LEU A 145 -17.37 3.25 -6.44
CA LEU A 145 -16.60 2.08 -6.85
C LEU A 145 -15.12 2.18 -6.41
N ALA A 146 -14.49 3.34 -6.56
CA ALA A 146 -13.14 3.57 -6.06
C ALA A 146 -13.06 3.41 -4.54
N SER A 147 -14.05 3.96 -3.80
CA SER A 147 -14.11 3.82 -2.34
C SER A 147 -14.33 2.38 -1.89
N TYR A 148 -15.18 1.63 -2.61
CA TYR A 148 -15.39 0.20 -2.41
C TYR A 148 -14.10 -0.59 -2.59
N LEU A 149 -13.36 -0.37 -3.68
CA LEU A 149 -12.10 -1.07 -3.95
C LEU A 149 -11.05 -0.79 -2.87
N VAL A 150 -10.93 0.46 -2.39
CA VAL A 150 -10.05 0.78 -1.26
C VAL A 150 -10.50 0.06 0.02
N ALA A 151 -11.80 -0.04 0.28
CA ALA A 151 -12.32 -0.78 1.43
C ALA A 151 -12.01 -2.29 1.33
N VAL A 152 -12.15 -2.89 0.14
CA VAL A 152 -11.79 -4.28 -0.13
C VAL A 152 -10.31 -4.52 0.15
N MET A 153 -9.41 -3.70 -0.39
CA MET A 153 -7.96 -3.84 -0.15
C MET A 153 -7.61 -3.68 1.34
N ARG A 154 -8.27 -2.76 2.06
CA ARG A 154 -8.09 -2.62 3.52
C ARG A 154 -8.57 -3.86 4.27
N GLY A 155 -9.70 -4.44 3.85
CA GLY A 155 -10.22 -5.69 4.41
C GLY A 155 -9.26 -6.86 4.18
N MET A 156 -8.70 -6.99 2.96
CA MET A 156 -7.66 -7.97 2.65
C MET A 156 -6.42 -7.79 3.52
N SER A 157 -5.97 -6.55 3.71
CA SER A 157 -4.83 -6.24 4.59
C SER A 157 -5.10 -6.65 6.04
N GLY A 158 -6.31 -6.38 6.55
CA GLY A 158 -6.75 -6.87 7.86
C GLY A 158 -6.75 -8.39 7.96
N ALA A 159 -7.38 -9.07 7.01
CA ALA A 159 -7.45 -10.53 6.97
C ALA A 159 -6.05 -11.18 6.95
N ALA A 160 -5.11 -10.64 6.18
CA ALA A 160 -3.73 -11.13 6.18
C ALA A 160 -3.06 -10.98 7.56
N ARG A 161 -3.29 -9.85 8.24
CA ARG A 161 -2.74 -9.61 9.58
C ARG A 161 -3.35 -10.53 10.65
N ASP A 162 -4.58 -10.97 10.44
CA ASP A 162 -5.28 -11.95 11.28
C ASP A 162 -4.83 -13.41 10.98
N GLY A 163 -3.88 -13.61 10.06
CA GLY A 163 -3.34 -14.92 9.68
C GLY A 163 -3.98 -15.53 8.42
N GLY A 164 -4.76 -14.74 7.67
CA GLY A 164 -5.38 -15.15 6.42
C GLY A 164 -4.36 -15.56 5.36
N THR A 165 -4.71 -16.61 4.62
CA THR A 165 -3.91 -17.22 3.57
C THR A 165 -4.08 -16.51 2.22
N PHE A 166 -3.18 -16.83 1.28
CA PHE A 166 -3.30 -16.36 -0.10
C PHE A 166 -4.66 -16.76 -0.70
N ASP A 167 -5.09 -18.02 -0.52
CA ASP A 167 -6.35 -18.52 -1.08
C ASP A 167 -7.56 -17.75 -0.54
N GLU A 168 -7.58 -17.42 0.75
CA GLU A 168 -8.65 -16.61 1.36
C GLU A 168 -8.68 -15.19 0.80
N LEU A 169 -7.51 -14.54 0.66
CA LEU A 169 -7.42 -13.20 0.08
C LEU A 169 -7.79 -13.20 -1.41
N SER A 170 -7.37 -14.22 -2.15
CA SER A 170 -7.76 -14.42 -3.55
C SER A 170 -9.26 -14.65 -3.71
N ALA A 171 -9.91 -15.34 -2.76
CA ALA A 171 -11.37 -15.48 -2.76
C ALA A 171 -12.10 -14.15 -2.51
N ILE A 172 -11.57 -13.30 -1.61
CA ILE A 172 -12.07 -11.93 -1.41
C ILE A 172 -11.92 -11.12 -2.69
N ALA A 173 -10.74 -11.15 -3.32
CA ALA A 173 -10.46 -10.48 -4.58
C ALA A 173 -11.42 -10.92 -5.70
N ALA A 174 -11.63 -12.23 -5.86
CA ALA A 174 -12.54 -12.78 -6.85
C ALA A 174 -13.99 -12.34 -6.61
N THR A 175 -14.44 -12.34 -5.35
CA THR A 175 -15.78 -11.87 -4.96
C THR A 175 -15.96 -10.39 -5.29
N ALA A 176 -14.95 -9.56 -5.00
CA ALA A 176 -14.99 -8.14 -5.33
C ALA A 176 -15.01 -7.89 -6.84
N LEU A 177 -14.26 -8.68 -7.62
CA LEU A 177 -14.27 -8.61 -9.08
C LEU A 177 -15.60 -9.08 -9.69
N ALA A 178 -16.30 -10.02 -9.04
CA ALA A 178 -17.64 -10.44 -9.46
C ALA A 178 -18.70 -9.35 -9.23
N ALA A 179 -18.51 -8.49 -8.24
CA ALA A 179 -19.34 -7.31 -8.00
C ALA A 179 -18.98 -6.11 -8.92
N PHE A 180 -17.90 -6.23 -9.70
CA PHE A 180 -17.45 -5.18 -10.60
C PHE A 180 -18.41 -5.05 -11.81
N PRO A 181 -18.73 -3.82 -12.27
CA PRO A 181 -19.66 -3.65 -13.38
C PRO A 181 -19.23 -4.43 -14.62
N PRO A 182 -20.16 -5.14 -15.29
CA PRO A 182 -19.84 -5.80 -16.55
C PRO A 182 -19.54 -4.76 -17.63
N ARG A 183 -18.81 -5.18 -18.67
CA ARG A 183 -18.64 -4.35 -19.86
C ARG A 183 -20.03 -4.12 -20.49
N PRO A 184 -20.36 -2.90 -20.94
CA PRO A 184 -21.59 -2.66 -21.67
C PRO A 184 -21.68 -3.56 -22.91
N ASP A 185 -22.86 -4.11 -23.19
CA ASP A 185 -23.11 -4.78 -24.46
C ASP A 185 -22.96 -3.76 -25.59
N VAL A 186 -22.05 -4.03 -26.53
CA VAL A 186 -21.93 -3.25 -27.77
C VAL A 186 -23.17 -3.57 -28.60
N ARG A 187 -24.14 -2.66 -28.64
CA ARG A 187 -25.25 -2.71 -29.59
C ARG A 187 -24.84 -2.18 -30.95
#